data_AF-A0A7C4P5J5-F1
#
_entry.id   AF-A0A7C4P5J5-F1
#
_cell.length_a   1.000
_cell.length_b   1.000
_cell.length_c   1.000
_cell.angle_alpha   90.00
_cell.angle_beta   90.00
_cell.angle_gamma   90.00
#
_symmetry.space_group_name_H-M   'P 1'
#
loop_
_entity.id
_entity.type
_entity.pdbx_description
1 polymer ?
#
loop_
_entity_poly.entity_id
_entity_poly.type
_entity_poly.pdbx_seq_one_letter_code
_entity_poly.pdbx_strand_id
1 'polypeptide(L)'
;MGTKLNKIIYTIGILIIFSPIGWSQKNNYSTVIIDNLEINKFKYGYDINKCIEIFGKPKVYKEYIDPYPIEGYGKTIYLIYDSLKLTFIELYNKIILSNINIYGKGYIVSTGSFIFKIGENIEKLKYFEKSYEYFLKQNPKPYKEQEQFFYINILIKRFDYEYYGLINVKLINDIIKEISFRFDEGT
;
A
#
# COMPACT_ATOMS: atom_id res chain seq x y z
N MET A 1 56.42 -24.06 -6.34
CA MET A 1 55.30 -24.94 -6.72
C MET A 1 54.29 -24.88 -5.58
N GLY A 2 53.26 -24.05 -5.74
CA GLY A 2 52.34 -23.69 -4.66
C GLY A 2 51.35 -24.80 -4.34
N THR A 3 51.45 -25.37 -3.14
CA THR A 3 50.45 -26.27 -2.59
C THR A 3 49.34 -25.48 -1.91
N LYS A 4 48.20 -25.54 -2.60
CA LYS A 4 46.84 -25.10 -2.26
C LYS A 4 46.56 -24.94 -0.76
N LEU A 5 46.15 -23.73 -0.38
CA LEU A 5 45.33 -23.44 0.79
C LEU A 5 44.17 -24.43 0.83
N ASN A 6 44.02 -25.16 1.92
CA ASN A 6 42.77 -25.82 2.24
C ASN A 6 42.58 -25.86 3.75
N LYS A 7 41.33 -25.59 4.16
CA LYS A 7 40.77 -25.62 5.52
C LYS A 7 41.23 -24.42 6.35
N ILE A 8 40.51 -23.29 6.38
CA ILE A 8 39.29 -23.19 7.22
C ILE A 8 38.45 -21.93 6.91
N ILE A 9 38.84 -21.08 5.96
CA ILE A 9 38.20 -19.75 5.82
C ILE A 9 37.68 -19.58 4.41
N TYR A 10 36.69 -20.37 4.03
CA TYR A 10 35.75 -19.95 3.01
C TYR A 10 34.38 -20.39 3.48
N THR A 11 33.65 -19.38 3.95
CA THR A 11 32.23 -19.25 3.69
C THR A 11 31.50 -20.56 3.97
N ILE A 12 31.09 -20.80 5.23
CA ILE A 12 29.78 -20.26 5.66
C ILE A 12 29.21 -19.38 4.55
N GLY A 13 28.77 -20.04 3.47
CA GLY A 13 27.71 -19.57 2.64
C GLY A 13 26.55 -19.47 3.61
N ILE A 14 26.55 -18.37 4.37
CA ILE A 14 25.35 -17.68 4.72
C ILE A 14 24.75 -17.43 3.34
N LEU A 15 24.01 -18.43 2.86
CA LEU A 15 22.70 -18.26 2.32
C LEU A 15 22.09 -17.15 3.16
N ILE A 16 22.42 -15.91 2.78
CA ILE A 16 21.59 -14.75 3.01
C ILE A 16 20.42 -15.07 2.09
N ILE A 17 19.59 -16.00 2.57
CA ILE A 17 18.16 -15.91 2.41
C ILE A 17 17.94 -14.46 2.80
N PHE A 18 17.76 -13.61 1.79
CA PHE A 18 17.13 -12.31 1.98
C PHE A 18 15.74 -12.65 2.48
N SER A 19 15.68 -13.00 3.76
CA SER A 19 14.45 -13.21 4.46
C SER A 19 13.70 -11.87 4.34
N PRO A 20 12.38 -11.89 4.24
CA PRO A 20 11.58 -10.66 4.32
C PRO A 20 11.92 -9.82 5.56
N ILE A 21 12.56 -10.42 6.57
CA ILE A 21 13.17 -9.77 7.75
C ILE A 21 14.29 -8.79 7.35
N GLY A 22 15.19 -9.15 6.43
CA GLY A 22 16.28 -8.27 5.95
C GLY A 22 15.78 -7.10 5.09
N TRP A 23 14.70 -7.30 4.33
CA TRP A 23 14.04 -6.23 3.58
C TRP A 23 13.28 -5.27 4.52
N SER A 24 12.60 -5.82 5.54
CA SER A 24 11.95 -5.03 6.60
C SER A 24 12.95 -4.22 7.45
N GLN A 25 14.18 -4.72 7.65
CA GLN A 25 15.22 -3.99 8.39
C GLN A 25 15.83 -2.81 7.60
N LYS A 26 15.87 -2.86 6.26
CA LYS A 26 16.31 -1.73 5.43
C LYS A 26 15.22 -0.70 5.15
N ASN A 27 13.96 -1.06 5.35
CA ASN A 27 12.84 -0.18 5.02
C ASN A 27 12.56 0.81 6.17
N ASN A 28 12.30 2.07 5.81
CA ASN A 28 11.97 3.12 6.77
C ASN A 28 10.55 2.97 7.34
N TYR A 29 9.74 2.08 6.76
CA TYR A 29 8.34 1.88 7.13
C TYR A 29 8.14 0.49 7.72
N SER A 30 7.22 0.41 8.67
CA SER A 30 6.69 -0.86 9.16
C SER A 30 6.07 -1.64 8.01
N THR A 31 6.32 -2.95 7.98
CA THR A 31 5.66 -3.87 7.03
C THR A 31 4.64 -4.69 7.78
N VAL A 32 3.42 -4.71 7.27
CA VAL A 32 2.32 -5.51 7.81
C VAL A 32 1.89 -6.56 6.79
N ILE A 33 1.70 -7.78 7.28
CA ILE A 33 1.11 -8.86 6.51
C ILE A 33 -0.40 -8.74 6.69
N ILE A 34 -1.14 -8.64 5.59
CA ILE A 34 -2.59 -8.54 5.63
C ILE A 34 -3.19 -9.69 4.82
N ASP A 35 -4.16 -10.38 5.43
CA ASP A 35 -4.85 -11.49 4.76
C ASP A 35 -6.03 -10.99 3.92
N ASN A 36 -6.60 -9.83 4.26
CA ASN A 36 -7.67 -9.19 3.52
C ASN A 36 -7.68 -7.67 3.76
N LEU A 37 -7.87 -6.88 2.69
CA LEU A 37 -8.19 -5.46 2.79
C LEU A 37 -9.67 -5.29 2.45
N GLU A 38 -10.42 -4.72 3.38
CA GLU A 38 -11.85 -4.46 3.24
C GLU A 38 -12.19 -3.00 3.53
N ILE A 39 -12.98 -2.39 2.63
CA ILE A 39 -13.52 -1.04 2.77
C ILE A 39 -15.04 -1.13 2.66
N ASN A 40 -15.77 -0.98 3.77
CA ASN A 40 -17.23 -1.10 3.80
C ASN A 40 -17.75 -2.31 2.99
N LYS A 41 -17.17 -3.50 3.18
CA LYS A 41 -17.44 -4.78 2.47
C LYS A 41 -16.82 -4.96 1.08
N PHE A 42 -16.25 -3.91 0.48
CA PHE A 42 -15.46 -4.06 -0.75
C PHE A 42 -14.10 -4.67 -0.41
N LYS A 43 -13.80 -5.83 -0.99
CA LYS A 43 -12.54 -6.54 -0.76
C LYS A 43 -11.56 -6.31 -1.89
N TYR A 44 -10.27 -6.24 -1.56
CA TYR A 44 -9.21 -6.19 -2.57
C TYR A 44 -9.28 -7.39 -3.52
N GLY A 45 -9.20 -7.12 -4.83
CA GLY A 45 -9.37 -8.09 -5.92
C GLY A 45 -10.77 -8.14 -6.52
N TYR A 46 -11.75 -7.42 -5.96
CA TYR A 46 -13.04 -7.21 -6.63
C TYR A 46 -12.89 -6.34 -7.88
N ASP A 47 -13.68 -6.67 -8.90
CA ASP A 47 -13.70 -5.97 -10.17
C ASP A 47 -14.54 -4.68 -10.13
N ILE A 48 -14.58 -3.98 -11.26
CA ILE A 48 -15.35 -2.75 -11.42
C ILE A 48 -16.85 -2.98 -11.17
N ASN A 49 -17.40 -4.12 -11.59
CA ASN A 49 -18.83 -4.41 -11.43
C ASN A 49 -19.19 -4.53 -9.94
N LYS A 50 -18.38 -5.28 -9.17
CA LYS A 50 -18.54 -5.37 -7.71
C LYS A 50 -18.32 -4.04 -7.01
N CYS A 51 -17.42 -3.19 -7.52
CA CYS A 51 -17.28 -1.84 -7.01
C CYS A 51 -18.59 -1.03 -7.16
N ILE A 52 -19.20 -1.05 -8.36
CA ILE A 52 -20.43 -0.32 -8.64
C ILE A 52 -21.62 -0.89 -7.85
N GLU A 53 -21.68 -2.21 -7.66
CA GLU A 53 -22.69 -2.86 -6.84
C GLU A 53 -22.65 -2.38 -5.37
N ILE A 54 -21.45 -2.23 -4.80
CA ILE A 54 -21.26 -1.90 -3.39
C ILE A 54 -21.39 -0.39 -3.13
N PHE A 55 -20.77 0.45 -3.97
CA PHE A 55 -20.72 1.90 -3.75
C PHE A 55 -21.76 2.67 -4.58
N GLY A 56 -22.51 1.98 -5.43
CA GLY A 56 -23.47 2.60 -6.34
C GLY A 56 -22.80 3.18 -7.59
N LYS A 57 -23.53 4.05 -8.29
CA LYS A 57 -23.04 4.69 -9.51
C LYS A 57 -21.98 5.76 -9.16
N PRO A 58 -20.78 5.75 -9.76
CA PRO A 58 -19.79 6.80 -9.55
C PRO A 58 -20.27 8.13 -10.10
N LYS A 59 -19.84 9.22 -9.47
CA LYS A 59 -20.07 10.59 -9.96
C LYS A 59 -19.33 10.84 -11.26
N VAL A 60 -18.11 10.30 -11.37
CA VAL A 60 -17.31 10.32 -12.60
C VAL A 60 -16.78 8.93 -12.87
N TYR A 61 -17.05 8.45 -14.08
CA TYR A 61 -16.36 7.33 -14.71
C TYR A 61 -15.46 7.92 -15.79
N LYS A 62 -14.14 7.75 -15.68
CA LYS A 62 -13.18 8.24 -16.67
C LYS A 62 -12.25 7.12 -17.09
N GLU A 63 -12.12 6.93 -18.38
CA GLU A 63 -11.14 6.04 -18.98
C GLU A 63 -10.03 6.87 -19.63
N TYR A 64 -8.79 6.44 -19.44
CA TYR A 64 -7.62 6.99 -20.09
C TYR A 64 -6.87 5.85 -20.76
N ILE A 65 -6.77 5.92 -22.08
CA ILE A 65 -5.97 4.99 -22.87
C ILE A 65 -4.60 5.63 -23.06
N ASP A 66 -3.55 4.92 -22.70
CA ASP A 66 -2.19 5.41 -22.88
C ASP A 66 -1.91 5.53 -24.40
N PRO A 67 -1.56 6.72 -24.93
CA PRO A 67 -1.22 6.87 -26.34
C PRO A 67 0.07 6.13 -26.72
N TYR A 68 0.91 5.78 -25.74
CA TYR A 68 2.16 5.06 -25.90
C TYR A 68 2.21 3.87 -24.94
N PRO A 69 1.33 2.87 -25.13
CA PRO A 69 1.22 1.75 -24.21
C PRO A 69 2.56 1.03 -24.13
N ILE A 70 3.15 1.01 -22.93
CA ILE A 70 4.24 0.08 -22.61
C ILE A 70 3.66 -1.34 -22.75
N GLU A 71 4.47 -2.30 -23.19
CA GLU A 71 4.01 -3.68 -23.39
C GLU A 71 3.26 -4.20 -22.14
N GLY A 72 2.01 -4.61 -22.35
CA GLY A 72 1.11 -5.05 -21.29
C GLY A 72 0.23 -3.95 -20.70
N TYR A 73 0.57 -2.66 -20.75
CA TYR A 73 -0.26 -1.58 -20.18
C TYR A 73 -1.28 -1.05 -21.21
N GLY A 74 -2.57 -1.17 -20.93
CA GLY A 74 -3.63 -0.80 -21.89
C GLY A 74 -4.37 0.50 -21.57
N LYS A 75 -4.94 0.58 -20.36
CA LYS A 75 -5.81 1.69 -19.95
C LYS A 75 -5.82 1.88 -18.44
N THR A 76 -6.13 3.09 -18.02
CA THR A 76 -6.44 3.44 -16.64
C THR A 76 -7.92 3.83 -16.52
N ILE A 77 -8.63 3.22 -15.58
CA ILE A 77 -10.04 3.50 -15.30
C ILE A 77 -10.16 4.13 -13.91
N TYR A 78 -10.81 5.28 -13.85
CA TYR A 78 -11.09 6.01 -12.62
C TYR A 78 -12.57 5.94 -12.28
N LEU A 79 -12.90 5.42 -11.10
CA LEU A 79 -14.21 5.51 -10.49
C LEU A 79 -14.15 6.53 -9.35
N ILE A 80 -14.77 7.69 -9.53
CA ILE A 80 -14.74 8.80 -8.56
C ILE A 80 -16.13 8.97 -7.95
N TYR A 81 -16.19 8.87 -6.63
CA TYR A 81 -17.35 9.15 -5.77
C TYR A 81 -17.05 10.41 -4.94
N ASP A 82 -18.03 10.92 -4.19
CA ASP A 82 -17.84 12.16 -3.41
C ASP A 82 -16.73 12.06 -2.35
N SER A 83 -16.42 10.85 -1.88
CA SER A 83 -15.51 10.63 -0.76
C SER A 83 -14.61 9.40 -0.92
N LEU A 84 -14.57 8.83 -2.12
CA LEU A 84 -13.81 7.64 -2.48
C LEU A 84 -13.40 7.74 -3.95
N LYS A 85 -12.17 7.35 -4.26
CA LYS A 85 -11.70 7.18 -5.64
C LYS A 85 -11.05 5.81 -5.75
N LEU A 86 -11.46 5.03 -6.74
CA LEU A 86 -10.78 3.80 -7.11
C LEU A 86 -10.15 3.96 -8.49
N THR A 87 -8.94 3.44 -8.64
CA THR A 87 -8.21 3.42 -9.90
C THR A 87 -7.90 1.98 -10.27
N PHE A 88 -8.36 1.58 -11.44
CA PHE A 88 -8.05 0.30 -12.05
C PHE A 88 -7.10 0.51 -13.22
N ILE A 89 -6.22 -0.46 -13.46
CA ILE A 89 -5.31 -0.46 -14.60
C ILE A 89 -5.47 -1.76 -15.38
N GLU A 90 -5.33 -1.68 -16.69
CA GLU A 90 -5.24 -2.87 -17.54
C GLU A 90 -3.78 -3.25 -17.74
N LEU A 91 -3.44 -4.45 -17.28
CA LEU A 91 -2.15 -5.10 -17.46
C LEU A 91 -2.36 -6.47 -18.13
N TYR A 92 -1.74 -6.70 -19.29
CA TYR A 92 -1.86 -7.92 -20.09
C TYR A 92 -3.32 -8.37 -20.28
N ASN A 93 -4.19 -7.45 -20.68
CA ASN A 93 -5.64 -7.64 -20.86
C ASN A 93 -6.41 -8.02 -19.58
N LYS A 94 -5.82 -7.80 -18.39
CA LYS A 94 -6.49 -7.96 -17.10
C LYS A 94 -6.65 -6.60 -16.44
N ILE A 95 -7.88 -6.27 -16.06
CA ILE A 95 -8.18 -5.06 -15.28
C ILE A 95 -8.03 -5.39 -13.81
N ILE A 96 -7.10 -4.70 -13.14
CA ILE A 96 -6.80 -4.91 -11.73
C ILE A 96 -6.97 -3.61 -10.96
N LEU A 97 -7.25 -3.72 -9.66
CA LEU A 97 -7.32 -2.57 -8.76
C LEU A 97 -5.90 -2.13 -8.39
N SER A 98 -5.52 -0.92 -8.80
CA SER A 98 -4.19 -0.36 -8.53
C SER A 98 -4.18 0.60 -7.35
N ASN A 99 -5.25 1.37 -7.14
CA ASN A 99 -5.28 2.36 -6.08
C ASN A 99 -6.69 2.60 -5.53
N ILE A 100 -6.77 2.83 -4.22
CA ILE A 100 -7.97 3.29 -3.52
C ILE A 100 -7.62 4.51 -2.68
N ASN A 101 -8.27 5.64 -2.91
CA ASN A 101 -8.16 6.82 -2.06
C ASN A 101 -9.48 7.11 -1.36
N ILE A 102 -9.42 7.31 -0.04
CA ILE A 102 -10.59 7.53 0.80
C ILE A 102 -10.45 8.90 1.44
N TYR A 103 -11.52 9.70 1.38
CA TYR A 103 -11.57 11.08 1.89
C TYR A 103 -12.72 11.29 2.90
N GLY A 104 -13.70 10.39 2.92
CA GLY A 104 -14.88 10.50 3.79
C GLY A 104 -14.74 9.83 5.15
N LYS A 105 -15.30 10.47 6.17
CA LYS A 105 -15.40 9.93 7.55
C LYS A 105 -16.30 8.68 7.68
N GLY A 106 -17.10 8.38 6.67
CA GLY A 106 -18.06 7.26 6.68
C GLY A 106 -17.49 5.90 6.27
N TYR A 107 -16.20 5.82 5.91
CA TYR A 107 -15.57 4.56 5.54
C TYR A 107 -14.80 3.97 6.72
N ILE A 108 -15.02 2.68 6.93
CA ILE A 108 -14.19 1.86 7.82
C ILE A 108 -13.28 1.06 6.93
N VAL A 109 -11.97 1.23 7.12
CA VAL A 109 -10.98 0.40 6.46
C VAL A 109 -10.46 -0.62 7.44
N SER A 110 -10.59 -1.90 7.10
CA SER A 110 -10.05 -3.01 7.88
C SER A 110 -9.02 -3.75 7.05
N THR A 111 -7.86 -3.99 7.64
CA THR A 111 -6.82 -4.88 7.09
C THR A 111 -6.81 -6.24 7.81
N GLY A 112 -7.85 -6.53 8.59
CA GLY A 112 -7.90 -7.66 9.52
C GLY A 112 -7.19 -7.36 10.85
N SER A 113 -5.95 -6.86 10.79
CA SER A 113 -5.12 -6.57 11.97
C SER A 113 -5.33 -5.19 12.57
N PHE A 114 -5.80 -4.21 11.80
CA PHE A 114 -6.03 -2.85 12.27
C PHE A 114 -7.14 -2.17 11.46
N ILE A 115 -7.75 -1.17 12.10
CA ILE A 115 -8.84 -0.38 11.52
C ILE A 115 -8.41 1.06 11.45
N PHE A 116 -8.65 1.71 10.31
CA PHE A 116 -8.48 3.14 10.16
C PHE A 116 -9.82 3.82 9.90
N LYS A 117 -9.96 5.03 10.44
CA LYS A 117 -11.05 5.93 10.06
C LYS A 117 -10.52 7.35 9.83
N ILE A 118 -11.11 8.02 8.86
CA ILE A 118 -10.82 9.43 8.61
C ILE A 118 -11.39 10.27 9.76
N GLY A 119 -10.58 11.22 10.23
CA GLY A 119 -10.85 12.04 11.40
C GLY A 119 -10.28 11.50 12.70
N GLU A 120 -9.70 10.29 12.70
CA GLU A 120 -8.97 9.79 13.88
C GLU A 120 -7.62 10.49 14.04
N ASN A 121 -7.11 10.47 15.27
CA ASN A 121 -5.80 11.01 15.60
C ASN A 121 -4.69 10.01 15.26
N ILE A 122 -3.52 10.53 14.89
CA ILE A 122 -2.30 9.78 14.59
C ILE A 122 -1.86 8.81 15.70
N GLU A 123 -2.30 9.00 16.96
CA GLU A 123 -1.99 8.06 18.03
C GLU A 123 -2.37 6.61 17.72
N LYS A 124 -3.42 6.40 16.91
CA LYS A 124 -3.80 5.06 16.41
C LYS A 124 -2.71 4.41 15.56
N LEU A 125 -1.84 5.20 14.94
CA LEU A 125 -0.75 4.75 14.07
C LEU A 125 0.56 4.45 14.83
N LYS A 126 0.65 4.78 16.13
CA LYS A 126 1.82 4.48 16.97
C LYS A 126 2.17 2.98 17.01
N TYR A 127 1.18 2.13 16.79
CA TYR A 127 1.36 0.68 16.65
C TYR A 127 2.38 0.32 15.55
N PHE A 128 2.53 1.15 14.52
CA PHE A 128 3.54 0.96 13.48
C PHE A 128 4.83 1.68 13.84
N GLU A 129 5.58 1.16 14.80
CA GLU A 129 6.74 1.81 15.44
C GLU A 129 7.74 2.41 14.44
N LYS A 130 8.25 1.63 13.48
CA LYS A 130 9.22 2.12 12.47
C LYS A 130 8.66 3.27 11.65
N SER A 131 7.44 3.11 11.12
CA SER A 131 6.75 4.16 10.37
C SER A 131 6.55 5.43 11.21
N TYR A 132 6.21 5.27 12.48
CA TYR A 132 5.97 6.39 13.40
C TYR A 132 7.25 7.12 13.78
N GLU A 133 8.33 6.40 14.06
CA GLU A 133 9.66 7.00 14.26
C GLU A 133 10.13 7.77 13.03
N TYR A 134 9.97 7.18 11.85
CA TYR A 134 10.35 7.83 10.60
C TYR A 134 9.48 9.07 10.31
N PHE A 135 8.17 8.98 10.55
CA PHE A 135 7.24 10.10 10.45
C PHE A 135 7.67 11.27 11.34
N LEU A 136 8.04 11.01 12.61
CA LEU A 136 8.50 12.05 13.53
C LEU A 136 9.83 12.68 13.11
N LYS A 137 10.74 11.91 12.50
CA LYS A 137 11.99 12.44 11.93
C LYS A 137 11.72 13.38 10.75
N GLN A 138 10.75 13.06 9.91
CA GLN A 138 10.36 13.90 8.77
C GLN A 138 9.52 15.12 9.19
N ASN A 139 8.76 15.01 10.28
CA ASN A 139 7.79 15.99 10.72
C ASN A 139 8.04 16.36 12.20
N PRO A 140 9.14 17.06 12.53
CA PRO A 140 9.40 17.48 13.90
C PRO A 140 8.33 18.43 14.41
N LYS A 141 7.88 18.23 15.66
CA LYS A 141 6.89 19.10 16.31
C LYS A 141 7.50 20.46 16.70
N PRO A 142 6.69 21.54 16.72
CA PRO A 142 5.30 21.61 16.28
C PRO A 142 5.23 21.49 14.75
N TYR A 143 4.18 20.81 14.27
CA TYR A 143 3.98 20.72 12.83
C TYR A 143 3.76 22.12 12.27
N LYS A 144 4.42 22.43 11.16
CA LYS A 144 3.97 23.52 10.29
C LYS A 144 2.55 23.16 9.82
N GLU A 145 1.71 24.13 9.45
CA GLU A 145 0.35 23.92 8.92
C GLU A 145 0.31 23.19 7.55
N GLN A 146 1.28 22.31 7.31
CA GLN A 146 1.52 21.57 6.10
C GLN A 146 0.97 20.15 6.27
N GLU A 147 0.65 19.57 5.12
CA GLU A 147 0.24 18.17 5.02
C GLU A 147 1.39 17.28 5.46
N GLN A 148 1.09 16.32 6.35
CA GLN A 148 2.05 15.30 6.75
C GLN A 148 1.62 13.96 6.16
N PHE A 149 2.60 13.12 5.82
CA PHE A 149 2.34 11.81 5.22
C PHE A 149 2.96 10.71 6.06
N PHE A 150 2.15 9.72 6.41
CA PHE A 150 2.54 8.55 7.17
C PHE A 150 2.41 7.31 6.29
N TYR A 151 3.48 6.51 6.21
CA TYR A 151 3.57 5.41 5.27
C TYR A 151 3.67 4.06 5.98
N ILE A 152 2.95 3.05 5.46
CA ILE A 152 3.00 1.66 5.95
C ILE A 152 3.14 0.75 4.73
N ASN A 153 4.12 -0.13 4.73
CA ASN A 153 4.23 -1.15 3.70
C ASN A 153 3.26 -2.29 3.97
N ILE A 154 2.59 -2.77 2.95
CA ILE A 154 1.67 -3.90 3.00
C ILE A 154 2.29 -5.07 2.25
N LEU A 155 2.14 -6.27 2.80
CA LEU A 155 2.31 -7.53 2.11
C LEU A 155 0.96 -8.27 2.10
N ILE A 156 0.36 -8.45 0.93
CA ILE A 156 -0.88 -9.22 0.75
C ILE A 156 -0.48 -10.61 0.26
N LYS A 157 -0.68 -11.63 1.09
CA LYS A 157 -0.35 -13.01 0.73
C LYS A 157 -1.52 -13.68 0.01
N ARG A 158 -1.29 -14.16 -1.21
CA ARG A 158 -2.17 -15.11 -1.91
C ARG A 158 -1.51 -16.49 -1.91
N PHE A 159 -2.30 -17.52 -2.20
CA PHE A 159 -1.82 -18.90 -2.20
C PHE A 159 -0.67 -19.13 -3.20
N ASP A 160 -0.71 -18.44 -4.34
CA ASP A 160 0.23 -18.65 -5.46
C ASP A 160 1.26 -17.53 -5.64
N TYR A 161 1.12 -16.40 -4.93
CA TYR A 161 1.95 -15.20 -5.12
C TYR A 161 1.76 -14.17 -4.00
N GLU A 162 2.73 -13.26 -3.84
CA GLU A 162 2.69 -12.18 -2.86
C GLU A 162 2.61 -10.81 -3.55
N TYR A 163 1.74 -9.93 -3.06
CA TYR A 163 1.64 -8.55 -3.53
C TYR A 163 2.19 -7.58 -2.50
N TYR A 164 2.91 -6.58 -2.98
CA TYR A 164 3.38 -5.48 -2.15
C TYR A 164 2.47 -4.26 -2.36
N GLY A 165 2.27 -3.52 -1.29
CA GLY A 165 1.50 -2.29 -1.35
C GLY A 165 2.02 -1.26 -0.37
N LEU A 166 1.44 -0.07 -0.46
CA LEU A 166 1.75 1.05 0.38
C LEU A 166 0.43 1.68 0.85
N ILE A 167 0.28 1.80 2.17
CA ILE A 167 -0.70 2.69 2.77
C ILE A 167 -0.03 4.03 2.93
N ASN A 168 -0.64 5.07 2.36
CA ASN A 168 -0.30 6.45 2.64
C ASN A 168 -1.45 7.09 3.42
N VAL A 169 -1.16 7.57 4.62
CA VAL A 169 -2.10 8.28 5.47
C VAL A 169 -1.70 9.75 5.49
N LYS A 170 -2.56 10.58 4.90
CA LYS A 170 -2.40 12.02 4.90
C LYS A 170 -3.01 12.61 6.17
N LEU A 171 -2.24 13.43 6.85
CA LEU A 171 -2.55 14.03 8.13
C LEU A 171 -2.47 15.55 8.05
N ILE A 172 -3.32 16.22 8.82
CA ILE A 172 -3.21 17.65 9.12
C ILE A 172 -3.42 17.81 10.61
N ASN A 173 -2.44 18.41 11.30
CA ASN A 173 -2.45 18.61 12.76
C ASN A 173 -2.79 17.32 13.52
N ASP A 174 -2.05 16.24 13.25
CA ASP A 174 -2.26 14.91 13.85
C ASP A 174 -3.60 14.23 13.51
N ILE A 175 -4.45 14.81 12.65
CA ILE A 175 -5.74 14.23 12.27
C ILE A 175 -5.68 13.63 10.87
N ILE A 176 -6.14 12.38 10.74
CA ILE A 176 -6.23 11.67 9.46
C ILE A 176 -7.25 12.37 8.56
N LYS A 177 -6.81 12.78 7.38
CA LYS A 177 -7.64 13.43 6.35
C LYS A 177 -7.92 12.54 5.15
N GLU A 178 -6.97 11.70 4.79
CA GLU A 178 -7.10 10.77 3.67
C GLU A 178 -6.29 9.51 3.96
N ILE A 179 -6.80 8.39 3.46
CA ILE A 179 -6.11 7.10 3.49
C ILE A 179 -6.09 6.59 2.06
N SER A 180 -4.88 6.36 1.55
CA SER A 180 -4.63 5.86 0.21
C SER A 180 -3.97 4.49 0.30
N PHE A 181 -4.50 3.55 -0.46
CA PHE A 181 -3.90 2.25 -0.70
C PHE A 181 -3.38 2.24 -2.12
N ARG A 182 -2.09 2.01 -2.27
CA ARG A 182 -1.46 1.75 -3.56
C ARG A 182 -0.98 0.31 -3.57
N PHE A 183 -1.33 -0.41 -4.62
CA PHE A 183 -0.86 -1.76 -4.85
C PHE A 183 0.13 -1.69 -5.99
N ASP A 184 1.38 -2.01 -5.69
CA ASP A 184 2.40 -2.18 -6.71
C ASP A 184 2.38 -3.67 -7.07
N GLU A 185 2.23 -3.98 -8.36
CA GLU A 185 2.49 -5.35 -8.78
C GLU A 185 3.98 -5.60 -8.57
N GLY A 186 4.31 -6.48 -7.63
CA GLY A 186 5.67 -6.94 -7.43
C GLY A 186 6.17 -7.56 -8.73
N THR A 187 7.31 -7.07 -9.19
CA THR A 187 8.15 -7.71 -10.21
C THR A 187 8.41 -9.18 -9.91
#